data_AF-A0A496Z6V8-F1
#
_entry.id   AF-A0A496Z6V8-F1
#
_cell.length_a   1.000
_cell.length_b   1.000
_cell.length_c   1.000
_cell.angle_alpha   90.00
_cell.angle_beta   90.00
_cell.angle_gamma   90.00
#
_symmetry.space_group_name_H-M   'P 1'
#
loop_
_entity.id
_entity.type
_entity.pdbx_description
1 polymer ?
#
loop_
_entity_poly.entity_id
_entity_poly.type
_entity_poly.pdbx_seq_one_letter_code
_entity_poly.pdbx_strand_id
1 'polypeptide(L)' 'MNFGEALEAVKRSKSMRLPQWGEDVLVKAQFPDKHSKMTAPYLYVDSRFGKVPWKETMIELFSEEWEVV' A
#
# COMPACT_ATOMS: atom_id res chain seq x y z
N MET A 1 -7.36 -11.87 -0.27
CA MET A 1 -6.04 -12.53 -0.50
C MET A 1 -5.14 -12.19 0.68
N ASN A 2 -4.08 -12.97 0.95
CA ASN A 2 -3.22 -12.65 2.07
C ASN A 2 -2.34 -11.41 1.78
N PHE A 3 -1.76 -10.83 2.83
CA PHE A 3 -0.91 -9.63 2.72
C PHE A 3 0.25 -9.82 1.72
N GLY A 4 0.92 -10.98 1.74
CA GLY A 4 2.06 -11.25 0.87
C GLY A 4 1.69 -11.26 -0.61
N GLU A 5 0.57 -11.91 -0.95
CA GLU A 5 0.03 -11.93 -2.32
C GLU A 5 -0.33 -10.53 -2.81
N ALA A 6 -1.00 -9.75 -1.97
CA ALA A 6 -1.36 -8.36 -2.28
C ALA A 6 -0.10 -7.48 -2.44
N LEU A 7 0.90 -7.65 -1.58
CA LEU A 7 2.16 -6.90 -1.64
C LEU A 7 2.92 -7.18 -2.93
N GLU A 8 2.94 -8.41 -3.43
CA GLU A 8 3.56 -8.73 -4.72
C GLU A 8 2.89 -8.00 -5.89
N ALA A 9 1.56 -7.81 -5.84
CA ALA A 9 0.86 -6.99 -6.82
C ALA A 9 1.22 -5.49 -6.68
N VAL A 10 1.31 -4.99 -5.45
CA VAL A 10 1.68 -3.58 -5.18
C VAL A 10 3.10 -3.25 -5.63
N LYS A 11 4.05 -4.17 -5.47
CA LYS A 11 5.41 -4.03 -6.04
C LYS A 11 5.41 -3.88 -7.57
N ARG A 12 4.35 -4.33 -8.25
CA ARG A 12 4.14 -4.24 -9.70
C ARG A 12 3.21 -3.10 -10.09
N SER A 13 3.21 -2.02 -9.29
CA SER A 13 2.45 -0.78 -9.55
C SER A 13 0.93 -0.89 -9.41
N LYS A 14 0.40 -1.96 -8.80
CA LYS A 14 -0.99 -2.01 -8.36
C LYS A 14 -1.16 -1.34 -6.98
N SER A 15 -2.40 -1.22 -6.54
CA SER A 15 -2.72 -0.77 -5.18
C SER A 15 -3.35 -1.91 -4.39
N MET A 16 -3.32 -1.84 -3.07
CA MET A 16 -4.08 -2.76 -2.21
C MET A 16 -4.81 -2.02 -1.10
N ARG A 17 -5.88 -2.62 -0.61
CA ARG A 17 -6.66 -2.11 0.53
C ARG A 17 -7.33 -3.23 1.30
N LEU A 18 -7.83 -2.88 2.48
CA LEU A 18 -8.77 -3.71 3.23
C LEU A 18 -10.21 -3.22 2.99
N PRO A 19 -11.21 -4.12 2.91
CA PRO A 19 -12.59 -3.77 2.55
C PRO A 19 -13.22 -2.74 3.51
N GLN A 20 -12.86 -2.80 4.79
CA GLN A 20 -13.39 -1.92 5.85
C GLN A 20 -12.82 -0.50 5.83
N TRP A 21 -11.80 -0.22 5.01
CA TRP A 21 -11.26 1.13 4.87
C TRP A 21 -12.10 1.96 3.91
N GLY A 22 -11.90 3.29 3.90
CA GLY A 22 -12.48 4.15 2.85
C GLY A 22 -12.08 3.66 1.45
N GLU A 23 -12.97 3.79 0.48
CA GLU A 23 -12.70 3.39 -0.92
C GLU A 23 -11.53 4.17 -1.54
N ASP A 24 -11.29 5.39 -1.06
CA ASP A 24 -10.19 6.25 -1.47
C ASP A 24 -8.86 5.93 -0.77
N VAL A 25 -8.84 5.02 0.21
CA VAL A 25 -7.63 4.67 0.97
C VAL A 25 -6.93 3.49 0.32
N LEU A 26 -5.80 3.77 -0.32
CA LEU A 26 -5.03 2.80 -1.09
C LEU A 26 -3.57 2.75 -0.63
N VAL A 27 -3.07 1.55 -0.35
CA VAL A 27 -1.64 1.31 -0.13
C VAL A 27 -0.96 1.08 -1.47
N LYS A 28 0.13 1.81 -1.70
CA LYS A 28 0.95 1.77 -2.92
C LYS A 28 2.42 1.67 -2.57
N ALA A 29 3.21 1.12 -3.48
CA ALA A 29 4.67 1.18 -3.42
C ALA A 29 5.17 2.37 -4.25
N GLN A 30 6.05 3.17 -3.67
CA GLN A 30 6.84 4.15 -4.42
C GLN A 30 8.24 3.56 -4.63
N PHE A 31 8.65 3.48 -5.89
CA PHE A 31 10.03 3.24 -6.28
C PHE A 31 10.69 4.59 -6.59
N PRO A 32 11.88 4.88 -6.01
CA PRO A 32 12.57 6.15 -6.21
C PRO A 32 12.86 6.45 -7.68
N ASP A 33 12.64 7.70 -8.07
CA ASP A 33 13.01 8.30 -9.34
C ASP A 33 13.76 9.63 -9.14
N LYS A 34 14.10 10.32 -10.24
CA LYS A 34 14.78 11.63 -10.22
C LYS A 34 14.05 12.75 -9.46
N HIS A 35 12.76 12.58 -9.16
CA HIS A 35 11.95 13.56 -8.43
C HIS A 35 11.62 13.10 -7.00
N SER A 36 12.05 11.90 -6.62
CA SER A 36 11.80 11.31 -5.32
C SER A 36 12.74 11.89 -4.25
N LYS A 37 12.17 12.22 -3.09
CA LYS A 37 12.96 12.62 -1.91
C LYS A 37 13.59 11.41 -1.19
N MET A 38 12.90 10.27 -1.24
CA MET A 38 13.37 9.01 -0.64
C MET A 38 14.17 8.23 -1.68
N THR A 39 15.27 7.59 -1.23
CA THR A 39 16.22 6.86 -2.08
C THR A 39 16.07 5.34 -2.02
N ALA A 40 15.15 4.83 -1.18
CA ALA A 40 14.80 3.42 -1.09
C ALA A 40 13.31 3.21 -1.36
N PRO A 41 12.87 2.04 -1.88
CA PRO A 41 11.45 1.72 -2.03
C PRO A 41 10.72 1.70 -0.69
N TYR A 42 9.48 2.19 -0.67
CA TYR A 42 8.65 2.23 0.53
C TYR A 42 7.17 2.14 0.18
N LEU A 43 6.37 1.77 1.19
CA LEU A 43 4.92 1.79 1.10
C LEU A 43 4.39 3.13 1.62
N TYR A 44 3.33 3.62 0.97
CA TYR A 44 2.61 4.79 1.41
C TYR A 44 1.10 4.57 1.21
N VAL A 45 0.32 5.25 2.03
CA VAL A 45 -1.14 5.37 1.85
C VAL A 45 -1.42 6.61 1.02
N ASP A 46 -2.25 6.46 0.01
CA ASP A 46 -2.85 7.52 -0.80
C ASP A 46 -4.32 7.65 -0.38
N SER A 47 -4.76 8.87 -0.05
CA SER A 47 -6.14 9.17 0.35
C SER A 47 -6.49 10.61 -0.01
N ARG A 48 -7.75 11.00 0.21
CA ARG A 48 -8.19 12.40 0.07
C ARG A 48 -7.40 13.41 0.93
N PHE A 49 -6.71 12.95 1.97
CA PHE A 49 -5.91 13.79 2.86
C PHE A 49 -4.45 13.93 2.42
N GLY A 50 -4.06 13.26 1.34
CA GLY A 50 -2.70 13.24 0.80
C GLY A 50 -1.99 11.91 0.99
N LYS A 51 -0.67 11.94 0.78
CA LYS A 51 0.19 10.77 0.77
C LYS A 51 1.07 10.72 2.01
N VAL A 52 1.00 9.62 2.75
CA VAL A 52 1.77 9.44 3.98
C VAL A 52 2.51 8.10 3.97
N PRO A 53 3.76 8.03 4.44
CA PRO A 53 4.44 6.75 4.65
C PRO A 53 3.58 5.81 5.50
N TRP A 54 3.52 4.54 5.11
CA TRP A 54 2.65 3.57 5.75
C TRP A 54 3.42 2.32 6.16
N LYS A 55 3.03 1.78 7.31
CA LYS A 55 3.49 0.51 7.84
C LYS A 55 2.29 -0.25 8.39
N GLU A 56 2.24 -1.54 8.08
CA GLU A 56 1.21 -2.46 8.56
C GLU A 56 1.27 -2.67 10.08
N THR A 57 0.09 -2.81 10.68
CA THR A 57 -0.11 -3.36 12.01
C THR A 57 -0.11 -4.90 11.95
N MET A 58 -0.01 -5.55 13.12
CA MET A 58 -0.07 -7.01 13.18
C MET A 58 -1.44 -7.55 12.73
N ILE A 59 -2.53 -6.83 12.98
CA ILE A 59 -3.87 -7.26 12.54
C ILE A 59 -3.96 -7.23 11.02
N GLU A 60 -3.44 -6.18 10.39
CA GLU A 60 -3.41 -6.03 8.94
C GLU A 60 -2.49 -7.06 8.27
N LEU A 61 -1.32 -7.31 8.86
CA LEU A 61 -0.34 -8.28 8.36
C LEU A 61 -0.91 -9.71 8.34
N PHE A 62 -1.73 -10.07 9.34
CA PHE A 62 -2.38 -11.39 9.45
C PHE A 62 -3.76 -11.46 8.77
N SER A 63 -4.22 -10.38 8.15
CA SER A 63 -5.50 -10.39 7.41
C SER A 63 -5.38 -11.17 6.10
N GLU A 64 -6.42 -11.95 5.78
CA GLU A 64 -6.59 -12.67 4.52
C GLU A 64 -7.57 -11.97 3.55
N GLU A 65 -8.05 -10.78 3.94
CA GLU A 65 -9.11 -10.04 3.25
C GLU A 65 -8.58 -8.93 2.35
N TRP A 66 -7.29 -8.93 2.01
CA TRP A 66 -6.75 -7.90 1.13
C TRP A 66 -7.36 -7.96 -0.27
N GLU A 67 -7.60 -6.78 -0.83
CA GLU A 67 -8.08 -6.53 -2.19
C GLU A 67 -7.00 -5.80 -2.98
N VAL A 68 -6.81 -6.19 -4.25
CA VAL A 68 -5.91 -5.50 -5.19
C VAL A 68 -6.73 -4.69 -6.17
N VAL A 69 -6.36 -3.43 -6.35
CA VAL A 69 -7.01 -2.44 -7.22
C VAL A 69 -6.04 -1.99 -8.31
#